data_AF-A0A431TXB5-F1
#
_entry.id   AF-A0A431TXB5-F1
#
_cell.length_a   1.000
_cell.length_b   1.000
_cell.length_c   1.000
_cell.angle_alpha   90.00
_cell.angle_beta   90.00
_cell.angle_gamma   90.00
#
_symmetry.space_group_name_H-M   'P 1'
#
loop_
_entity.id
_entity.type
_entity.pdbx_description
1 polymer ?
#
loop_
_entity_poly.entity_id
_entity_poly.type
_entity_poly.pdbx_seq_one_letter_code
_entity_poly.pdbx_strand_id
1 'polypeptide(L)'
;MAYSISDLTTRAECEQVTKVLVKKRDEAANRRTNLAFELQNFGDPAARAAELTRLNRRITDAQTDLPTMPDGREKRKVENELSSHTRQRNTLLNQADAQGSDDRVLLEFELFNVAAAHDEAVRLITEVEAHRNTLSA
;
A
#
# COMPACT_ATOMS: atom_id res chain seq x y z
N MET A 1 23.52 -0.06 -14.79
CA MET A 1 24.84 -0.26 -14.16
C MET A 1 25.54 -1.40 -14.88
N ALA A 2 26.85 -1.34 -15.08
CA ALA A 2 27.62 -2.49 -15.56
C ALA A 2 28.03 -3.33 -14.35
N TYR A 3 27.62 -4.59 -14.32
CA TYR A 3 27.95 -5.52 -13.24
C TYR A 3 29.16 -6.36 -13.66
N SER A 4 30.04 -6.68 -12.72
CA SER A 4 31.28 -7.44 -12.95
C SER A 4 31.02 -8.94 -13.20
N ILE A 5 30.07 -9.28 -14.07
CA ILE A 5 29.75 -10.67 -14.43
C ILE A 5 30.96 -11.32 -15.11
N SER A 6 31.78 -10.55 -15.82
CA SER A 6 33.04 -10.98 -16.42
C SER A 6 34.06 -11.52 -15.42
N ASP A 7 33.95 -11.14 -14.14
CA ASP A 7 34.87 -11.57 -13.09
C ASP A 7 34.52 -12.96 -12.55
N LEU A 8 33.35 -13.51 -12.94
CA LEU A 8 32.96 -14.88 -12.64
C LEU A 8 33.68 -15.82 -13.62
N THR A 9 34.66 -16.57 -13.12
CA THR A 9 35.55 -17.38 -13.96
C THR A 9 35.11 -18.83 -14.05
N THR A 10 34.26 -19.29 -13.14
CA THR A 10 33.77 -20.67 -13.09
C THR A 10 32.25 -20.77 -13.15
N ARG A 11 31.77 -21.93 -13.63
CA ARG A 11 30.34 -22.24 -13.62
C ARG A 11 29.76 -22.29 -12.20
N ALA A 12 30.55 -22.78 -11.24
CA ALA A 12 30.16 -22.85 -9.83
C ALA A 12 29.95 -21.45 -9.21
N GLU A 13 30.83 -20.49 -9.52
CA GLU A 13 30.68 -19.08 -9.11
C GLU A 13 29.38 -18.48 -9.69
N CYS A 14 29.12 -18.71 -10.98
CA CYS A 14 27.89 -18.28 -11.62
C CYS A 14 26.65 -18.86 -10.92
N GLU A 15 26.64 -20.17 -10.62
CA GLU A 15 25.53 -20.81 -9.90
C GLU A 15 25.30 -20.25 -8.51
N GLN A 16 26.37 -19.94 -7.78
CA GLN A 16 26.26 -19.33 -6.45
C GLN A 16 25.65 -17.92 -6.53
N VAL A 17 26.07 -17.12 -7.49
CA VAL A 17 25.49 -15.78 -7.74
C VAL A 17 24.03 -15.89 -8.17
N THR A 18 23.71 -16.80 -9.11
CA THR A 18 22.32 -17.03 -9.55
C THR A 18 21.42 -17.40 -8.37
N LYS A 19 21.85 -18.26 -7.44
CA LYS A 19 21.06 -18.62 -6.24
C LYS A 19 20.73 -17.40 -5.38
N VAL A 20 21.69 -16.49 -5.18
CA VAL A 20 21.48 -15.25 -4.42
C VAL A 20 20.51 -14.31 -5.15
N LEU A 21 20.68 -14.15 -6.47
CA LEU A 21 19.81 -13.31 -7.28
C LEU A 21 18.38 -13.84 -7.34
N VAL A 22 18.19 -15.16 -7.45
CA VAL A 22 16.88 -15.82 -7.37
C VAL A 22 16.20 -15.52 -6.05
N LYS A 23 16.93 -15.63 -4.93
CA LYS A 23 16.38 -15.27 -3.62
C LYS A 23 15.94 -13.80 -3.57
N LYS A 24 16.75 -12.89 -4.13
CA LYS A 24 16.43 -11.45 -4.18
C LYS A 24 15.21 -11.15 -5.05
N ARG A 25 15.10 -11.80 -6.21
CA ARG A 25 13.92 -11.74 -7.07
C ARG A 25 12.67 -12.18 -6.32
N ASP A 26 12.73 -13.30 -5.61
CA ASP A 26 11.57 -13.86 -4.90
C ASP A 26 11.17 -13.00 -3.69
N GLU A 27 12.15 -12.48 -2.94
CA GLU A 27 11.93 -11.48 -1.88
C GLU A 27 11.21 -10.24 -2.44
N ALA A 28 11.67 -9.71 -3.58
CA ALA A 28 11.05 -8.55 -4.23
C ALA A 28 9.64 -8.87 -4.77
N ALA A 29 9.43 -10.05 -5.37
CA ALA A 29 8.11 -10.48 -5.86
C ALA A 29 7.09 -10.61 -4.73
N ASN A 30 7.50 -11.17 -3.58
CA ASN A 30 6.65 -11.26 -2.39
C ASN A 30 6.33 -9.88 -1.84
N ARG A 31 7.32 -8.99 -1.71
CA ARG A 31 7.07 -7.62 -1.24
C ARG A 31 6.15 -6.85 -2.19
N ARG A 32 6.33 -7.00 -3.50
CA ARG A 32 5.46 -6.41 -4.53
C ARG A 32 3.99 -6.82 -4.34
N THR A 33 3.76 -8.10 -4.05
CA THR A 33 2.41 -8.66 -3.84
C THR A 33 1.78 -8.08 -2.57
N ASN A 34 2.54 -8.00 -1.48
CA ASN A 34 2.06 -7.39 -0.23
C ASN A 34 1.74 -5.90 -0.40
N LEU A 35 2.61 -5.14 -1.05
CA LEU A 35 2.39 -3.72 -1.34
C LEU A 35 1.17 -3.49 -2.24
N ALA A 36 0.96 -4.34 -3.26
CA ALA A 36 -0.23 -4.26 -4.10
C ALA A 36 -1.51 -4.55 -3.31
N PHE A 37 -1.48 -5.51 -2.39
CA PHE A 37 -2.61 -5.80 -1.50
C PHE A 37 -2.85 -4.65 -0.51
N GLU A 38 -1.79 -4.09 0.07
CA GLU A 38 -1.87 -2.89 0.92
C GLU A 38 -2.55 -1.75 0.14
N LEU A 39 -2.04 -1.40 -1.05
CA LEU A 39 -2.60 -0.35 -1.92
C LEU A 39 -4.05 -0.63 -2.37
N GLN A 40 -4.42 -1.89 -2.63
CA GLN A 40 -5.81 -2.25 -2.95
C GLN A 40 -6.76 -2.02 -1.77
N ASN A 41 -6.28 -2.20 -0.55
CA ASN A 41 -7.05 -2.01 0.68
C ASN A 41 -7.00 -0.57 1.21
N PHE A 42 -6.17 0.30 0.64
CA PHE A 42 -6.29 1.74 0.85
C PHE A 42 -7.60 2.21 0.19
N GLY A 43 -8.58 2.58 1.02
CA GLY A 43 -9.78 3.26 0.52
C GLY A 43 -9.41 4.60 -0.12
N ASP A 44 -10.21 5.07 -1.09
CA ASP A 44 -9.97 6.36 -1.76
C ASP A 44 -9.90 7.51 -0.72
N PRO A 45 -8.72 8.14 -0.51
CA PRO A 45 -8.55 9.20 0.47
C PRO A 45 -9.43 10.41 0.19
N ALA A 46 -9.68 10.72 -1.09
CA ALA A 46 -10.52 11.84 -1.49
C ALA A 46 -11.99 11.58 -1.16
N ALA A 47 -12.49 10.37 -1.46
CA ALA A 47 -13.84 9.96 -1.06
C ALA A 47 -14.01 9.96 0.47
N ARG A 48 -13.00 9.48 1.22
CA ARG A 48 -12.99 9.49 2.68
C ARG A 48 -13.02 10.92 3.24
N ALA A 49 -12.21 11.82 2.71
CA ALA A 49 -12.18 13.23 3.14
C ALA A 49 -13.50 13.97 2.82
N ALA A 50 -14.08 13.71 1.64
CA ALA A 50 -15.38 14.24 1.27
C ALA A 50 -16.50 13.75 2.21
N GLU A 51 -16.48 12.46 2.55
CA GLU A 51 -17.45 11.88 3.47
C GLU A 51 -17.28 12.40 4.91
N LEU A 52 -16.04 12.54 5.39
CA LEU A 52 -15.76 13.17 6.69
C LEU A 52 -16.29 14.60 6.74
N THR A 53 -16.11 15.38 5.67
CA THR A 53 -16.65 16.75 5.57
C THR A 53 -18.18 16.74 5.63
N ARG A 54 -18.83 15.83 4.91
CA ARG A 54 -20.30 15.67 4.91
C ARG A 54 -20.82 15.28 6.30
N LEU A 55 -20.18 14.32 6.96
CA LEU A 55 -20.56 13.84 8.29
C LEU A 55 -20.37 14.92 9.34
N ASN A 56 -19.26 15.66 9.30
CA ASN A 56 -19.02 16.77 10.22
C ASN A 56 -20.11 17.84 10.11
N ARG A 57 -20.51 18.21 8.88
CA ARG A 57 -21.62 19.15 8.68
C ARG A 57 -22.92 18.63 9.31
N ARG A 58 -23.31 17.39 9.01
CA ARG A 58 -24.55 16.78 9.56
C ARG A 58 -24.53 16.68 11.09
N ILE A 59 -23.36 16.38 11.67
CA ILE A 59 -23.18 16.34 13.13
C ILE A 59 -23.35 17.73 13.72
N THR A 60 -22.71 18.75 13.12
CA THR A 60 -22.84 20.14 13.58
C THR A 60 -24.28 20.65 13.46
N ASP A 61 -24.96 20.37 12.36
CA ASP A 61 -26.37 20.74 12.14
C ASP A 61 -27.25 20.08 13.22
N ALA A 62 -27.13 18.76 13.41
CA ALA A 62 -27.90 18.03 14.41
C ALA A 62 -27.62 18.49 15.85
N GLN A 63 -26.35 18.79 16.18
CA GLN A 63 -25.97 19.32 17.50
C GLN A 63 -26.54 20.73 17.75
N THR A 64 -26.73 21.51 16.70
CA THR A 64 -27.32 22.86 16.77
C THR A 64 -28.84 22.78 16.93
N ASP A 65 -29.50 21.87 16.22
CA ASP A 65 -30.96 21.77 16.19
C ASP A 65 -31.52 21.07 17.44
N LEU A 66 -30.90 19.96 17.88
CA LEU A 66 -31.40 19.10 18.97
C LEU A 66 -31.81 19.83 20.26
N PRO A 67 -31.07 20.85 20.77
CA PRO A 67 -31.46 21.57 21.97
C PRO A 67 -32.79 22.33 21.84
N THR A 68 -33.16 22.73 20.63
CA THR A 68 -34.38 23.49 20.35
C THR A 68 -35.57 22.60 19.99
N MET A 69 -35.34 21.31 19.74
CA MET A 69 -36.38 20.37 19.36
C MET A 69 -37.25 19.97 20.56
N PRO A 70 -38.59 19.95 20.40
CA PRO A 70 -39.49 19.43 21.42
C PRO A 70 -39.28 17.92 21.59
N ASP A 71 -39.50 17.43 22.80
CA ASP A 71 -39.39 16.00 23.09
C ASP A 71 -40.43 15.21 22.28
N GLY A 72 -39.98 14.16 21.63
CA GLY A 72 -40.85 13.38 20.75
C GLY A 72 -40.10 12.46 19.81
N ARG A 73 -40.85 11.85 18.90
CA ARG A 73 -40.30 10.89 17.92
C ARG A 73 -39.23 11.53 17.04
N GLU A 74 -39.43 12.77 16.60
CA GLU A 74 -38.50 13.44 15.69
C GLU A 74 -37.18 13.77 16.37
N LYS A 75 -37.21 14.27 17.61
CA LYS A 75 -35.99 14.49 18.41
C LYS A 75 -35.19 13.20 18.59
N ARG A 76 -35.84 12.09 18.95
CA ARG A 76 -35.18 10.78 19.07
C ARG A 76 -34.59 10.28 17.76
N LYS A 77 -35.23 10.57 16.63
CA LYS A 77 -34.71 10.23 15.31
C LYS A 77 -33.41 11.00 15.02
N VAL A 78 -33.40 12.30 15.27
CA VAL A 78 -32.19 13.13 15.11
C VAL A 78 -31.09 12.72 16.08
N GLU A 79 -31.41 12.35 17.33
CA GLU A 79 -30.44 11.80 18.29
C GLU A 79 -29.79 10.48 17.78
N ASN A 80 -30.61 9.59 17.21
CA ASN A 80 -30.13 8.34 16.63
C ASN A 80 -29.26 8.58 15.37
N GLU A 81 -29.66 9.51 14.51
CA GLU A 81 -28.89 9.92 13.33
C GLU A 81 -27.55 10.55 13.72
N LEU A 82 -27.54 11.44 14.72
CA LEU A 82 -26.32 12.02 15.29
C LEU A 82 -25.38 10.94 15.82
N SER A 83 -25.89 9.98 16.58
CA SER A 83 -25.10 8.85 17.09
C SER A 83 -24.55 7.98 15.95
N SER A 84 -25.35 7.70 14.92
CA SER A 84 -24.93 6.96 13.74
C SER A 84 -23.81 7.68 12.97
N HIS A 85 -24.02 8.96 12.65
CA HIS A 85 -23.04 9.79 11.94
C HIS A 85 -21.73 9.95 12.72
N THR A 86 -21.82 10.11 14.04
CA THR A 86 -20.65 10.19 14.93
C THR A 86 -19.84 8.88 14.89
N ARG A 87 -20.50 7.72 14.97
CA ARG A 87 -19.84 6.42 14.85
C ARG A 87 -19.17 6.24 13.50
N GLN A 88 -19.88 6.57 12.41
CA GLN A 88 -19.33 6.46 11.05
C GLN A 88 -18.11 7.38 10.86
N ARG A 89 -18.17 8.63 11.34
CA ARG A 89 -17.03 9.56 11.32
C ARG A 89 -15.82 8.97 12.05
N ASN A 90 -16.01 8.44 13.25
CA ASN A 90 -14.92 7.87 14.03
C ASN A 90 -14.29 6.66 13.33
N THR A 91 -15.09 5.81 12.69
CA THR A 91 -14.57 4.71 11.86
C THR A 91 -13.69 5.23 10.72
N LEU A 92 -14.15 6.26 10.00
CA LEU A 92 -13.39 6.85 8.90
C LEU A 92 -12.10 7.56 9.38
N LEU A 93 -12.13 8.18 10.57
CA LEU A 93 -10.93 8.77 11.20
C LEU A 93 -9.93 7.67 11.58
N ASN A 94 -10.38 6.60 12.23
CA ASN A 94 -9.51 5.46 12.56
C ASN A 94 -8.92 4.80 11.31
N GLN A 95 -9.70 4.74 10.22
CA GLN A 95 -9.20 4.27 8.93
C GLN A 95 -8.18 5.24 8.32
N ALA A 96 -8.37 6.55 8.50
CA ALA A 96 -7.41 7.55 8.04
C ALA A 96 -6.10 7.49 8.84
N ASP A 97 -6.18 7.34 10.15
CA ASP A 97 -5.02 7.23 11.05
C ASP A 97 -4.26 5.91 10.82
N ALA A 98 -4.97 4.80 10.56
CA ALA A 98 -4.35 3.51 10.30
C ALA A 98 -3.78 3.37 8.87
N GLN A 99 -4.26 4.19 7.92
CA GLN A 99 -3.89 4.14 6.51
C GLN A 99 -3.40 5.53 6.06
N GLY A 100 -2.44 6.11 6.79
CA GLY A 100 -2.02 7.51 6.63
C GLY A 100 -2.05 7.97 5.18
N SER A 101 -2.71 9.09 4.86
CA SER A 101 -2.82 9.57 3.47
C SER A 101 -1.45 9.76 2.80
N ASP A 102 -0.40 9.98 3.60
CA ASP A 102 1.00 10.06 3.16
C ASP A 102 1.61 8.68 2.87
N ASP A 103 1.10 7.60 3.50
CA ASP A 103 1.58 6.24 3.29
C ASP A 103 1.28 5.76 1.88
N ARG A 104 0.18 6.18 1.24
CA ARG A 104 -0.14 5.70 -0.11
C ARG A 104 0.94 6.10 -1.12
N VAL A 105 1.38 7.35 -1.11
CA VAL A 105 2.44 7.83 -2.03
C VAL A 105 3.78 7.15 -1.70
N LEU A 106 4.06 6.91 -0.42
CA LEU A 106 5.25 6.17 0.02
C LEU A 106 5.20 4.69 -0.40
N LEU A 107 4.04 4.04 -0.31
CA LEU A 107 3.79 2.66 -0.74
C LEU A 107 3.85 2.53 -2.27
N GLU A 108 3.32 3.50 -3.01
CA GLU A 108 3.45 3.58 -4.47
C GLU A 108 4.93 3.76 -4.88
N PHE A 109 5.66 4.62 -4.19
CA PHE A 109 7.10 4.79 -4.38
C PHE A 109 7.90 3.53 -4.04
N GLU A 110 7.57 2.86 -2.93
CA GLU A 110 8.18 1.59 -2.54
C GLU A 110 7.87 0.50 -3.58
N LEU A 111 6.62 0.41 -4.04
CA LEU A 111 6.20 -0.54 -5.07
C LEU A 111 7.01 -0.35 -6.35
N PHE A 112 7.21 0.90 -6.78
CA PHE A 112 8.06 1.22 -7.92
C PHE A 112 9.49 0.71 -7.74
N ASN A 113 10.11 0.98 -6.59
CA ASN A 113 11.48 0.55 -6.31
C ASN A 113 11.61 -0.98 -6.23
N VAL A 114 10.64 -1.65 -5.61
CA VAL A 114 10.62 -3.12 -5.50
C VAL A 114 10.40 -3.78 -6.86
N ALA A 115 9.55 -3.19 -7.72
CA ALA A 115 9.37 -3.65 -9.09
C ALA A 115 10.67 -3.51 -9.91
N ALA A 116 11.34 -2.36 -9.81
CA ALA A 116 12.64 -2.15 -10.46
C ALA A 116 13.70 -3.14 -9.96
N ALA A 117 13.76 -3.41 -8.65
CA ALA A 117 14.67 -4.38 -8.07
C ALA A 117 14.39 -5.83 -8.54
N HIS A 118 13.11 -6.19 -8.66
CA HIS A 118 12.71 -7.47 -9.22
C HIS A 118 13.18 -7.64 -10.66
N ASP A 119 12.88 -6.66 -11.52
CA ASP A 119 13.22 -6.72 -12.94
C ASP A 119 14.73 -6.73 -13.16
N GLU A 120 15.46 -5.98 -12.34
CA GLU A 120 16.92 -5.99 -12.34
C GLU A 120 17.50 -7.36 -11.91
N ALA A 121 16.92 -7.99 -10.89
CA ALA A 121 17.32 -9.33 -10.48
C ALA A 121 17.07 -10.36 -11.60
N VAL A 122 15.92 -10.28 -12.31
CA VAL A 122 15.62 -11.13 -13.47
C VAL A 122 16.64 -10.92 -14.58
N ARG A 123 16.94 -9.66 -14.93
CA ARG A 123 17.94 -9.32 -15.94
C ARG A 123 19.31 -9.90 -15.60
N LEU A 124 19.77 -9.71 -14.36
CA LEU A 124 21.06 -10.23 -13.90
C LEU A 124 21.14 -11.75 -13.89
N ILE A 125 20.05 -12.44 -13.52
CA ILE A 125 19.98 -13.91 -13.62
C ILE A 125 20.24 -14.35 -15.06
N THR A 126 19.54 -13.73 -16.02
CA THR A 126 19.71 -14.05 -17.45
C THR A 126 21.13 -13.78 -17.93
N GLU A 127 21.77 -12.68 -17.51
CA GLU A 127 23.15 -12.36 -17.91
C GLU A 127 24.18 -13.31 -17.30
N VAL A 128 24.03 -13.67 -16.02
CA VAL A 128 24.90 -14.65 -15.36
C VAL A 128 24.74 -16.04 -15.98
N GLU A 129 23.52 -16.44 -16.33
CA GLU A 129 23.25 -17.70 -17.03
C GLU A 129 23.86 -17.72 -18.44
N ALA A 130 23.75 -16.61 -19.18
CA ALA A 130 24.37 -16.46 -20.48
C ALA A 130 25.90 -16.55 -20.39
N HIS A 131 26.51 -15.85 -19.41
CA HIS A 131 27.95 -15.90 -19.17
C HIS A 131 28.41 -17.31 -18.78
N ARG A 132 27.71 -17.99 -17.88
CA ARG A 132 27.98 -19.38 -17.48
C ARG A 132 28.06 -20.32 -18.68
N ASN A 133 27.25 -20.08 -19.71
CA ASN A 133 27.23 -20.91 -20.92
C ASN A 133 28.47 -20.69 -21.81
N THR A 134 29.20 -19.59 -21.63
CA THR A 134 30.48 -19.32 -22.32
C THR A 134 31.68 -19.96 -21.63
N LEU A 135 31.55 -20.29 -20.34
CA LEU A 135 32.61 -20.92 -19.56
C LEU A 135 32.71 -22.41 -19.89
N SER A 136 33.95 -22.90 -20.03
CA SER A 136 34.23 -24.33 -20.18
C SER A 136 33.71 -25.12 -18.98
N ALA A 137 33.31 -26.38 -19.24
CA ALA A 137 32.78 -27.29 -18.23
C ALA A 137 33.73 -27.53 -17.06
#